data_AF-A0A0D3E682-F1
#
_entry.id   AF-A0A0D3E682-F1
#
_cell.length_a   1.000
_cell.length_b   1.000
_cell.length_c   1.000
_cell.angle_alpha   90.00
_cell.angle_beta   90.00
_cell.angle_gamma   90.00
#
_symmetry.space_group_name_H-M   'P 1'
#
loop_
_entity.id
_entity.type
_entity.pdbx_description
1 polymer ?
#
loop_
_entity_poly.entity_id
_entity_poly.type
_entity_poly.pdbx_seq_one_letter_code
_entity_poly.pdbx_strand_id
1 'polypeptide(L)'
;MASSSQNTLDESFDDTFDELFDQHFDQAFENFTIHGDQEERRKKRKKRAYIERNREEGHIRLWNDYFSETPTYPDKFFRRRFRMNKPLFMHIVDRLSNEVQYFPEKKDGLGRISLSPLQKCTAAIRVLAYGSAADTVDEYLRLD
;
A
#
# COMPACT_ATOMS: atom_id res chain seq x y z
N MET A 1 38.19 -0.99 -25.79
CA MET A 1 37.03 -0.15 -25.46
C MET A 1 35.82 -0.82 -26.08
N ALA A 2 34.96 -1.42 -25.27
CA ALA A 2 33.74 -2.07 -25.76
C ALA A 2 32.55 -1.16 -25.46
N SER A 3 31.81 -0.83 -26.51
CA SER A 3 30.58 -0.06 -26.50
C SER A 3 29.49 -0.81 -25.74
N SER A 4 28.76 -0.13 -24.85
CA SER A 4 27.58 -0.65 -24.19
C SER A 4 26.36 0.11 -24.71
N SER A 5 25.57 -0.56 -25.54
CA SER A 5 24.31 -0.08 -26.09
C SER A 5 23.17 -0.99 -25.64
N GLN A 6 22.01 -0.38 -25.42
CA GLN A 6 20.66 -0.93 -25.19
C GLN A 6 20.17 -0.95 -23.73
N ASN A 7 19.62 0.20 -23.30
CA ASN A 7 18.58 0.31 -22.27
C ASN A 7 17.37 1.10 -22.83
N THR A 8 16.87 0.75 -24.02
CA THR A 8 15.73 1.46 -24.65
C THR A 8 14.47 0.61 -24.74
N LEU A 9 14.53 -0.65 -24.28
CA LEU A 9 13.42 -1.60 -24.38
C LEU A 9 12.71 -1.84 -23.03
N ASP A 10 13.34 -1.44 -21.93
CA ASP A 10 12.82 -1.60 -20.57
C ASP A 10 11.85 -0.46 -20.20
N GLU A 11 12.18 0.79 -20.53
CA GLU A 11 11.36 1.98 -20.22
C GLU A 11 10.00 1.97 -20.96
N SER A 12 9.96 1.58 -22.24
CA SER A 12 8.73 1.57 -23.04
C SER A 12 7.69 0.53 -22.60
N PHE A 13 8.15 -0.57 -21.98
CA PHE A 13 7.24 -1.63 -21.50
C PHE A 13 6.62 -1.25 -20.16
N ASP A 14 7.36 -0.56 -19.31
CA ASP A 14 6.91 -0.02 -18.02
C ASP A 14 5.82 1.04 -18.26
N ASP A 15 6.08 2.04 -19.11
CA ASP A 15 5.14 3.13 -19.41
C ASP A 15 3.80 2.62 -19.96
N THR A 16 3.84 1.61 -20.83
CA THR A 16 2.63 1.04 -21.45
C THR A 16 1.83 0.18 -20.46
N PHE A 17 2.54 -0.54 -19.58
CA PHE A 17 1.90 -1.34 -18.54
C PHE A 17 1.23 -0.45 -17.50
N ASP A 18 1.91 0.63 -17.10
CA ASP A 18 1.41 1.61 -16.15
C ASP A 18 0.12 2.25 -16.66
N GLU A 19 0.09 2.72 -17.91
CA GLU A 19 -1.10 3.37 -18.48
C GLU A 19 -2.30 2.41 -18.58
N LEU A 20 -2.06 1.13 -18.92
CA LEU A 20 -3.11 0.11 -18.97
C LEU A 20 -3.60 -0.30 -17.58
N PHE A 21 -2.68 -0.43 -16.62
CA PHE A 21 -3.01 -0.78 -15.25
C PHE A 21 -3.84 0.34 -14.60
N ASP A 22 -3.42 1.59 -14.77
CA ASP A 22 -4.10 2.77 -14.22
C ASP A 22 -5.52 2.86 -14.75
N GLN A 23 -5.71 2.75 -16.08
CA GLN A 23 -7.04 2.79 -16.68
C GLN A 23 -7.95 1.67 -16.15
N HIS A 24 -7.41 0.46 -16.01
CA HIS A 24 -8.20 -0.67 -15.51
C HIS A 24 -8.50 -0.55 -14.01
N PHE A 25 -7.54 -0.05 -13.22
CA PHE A 25 -7.67 0.15 -11.79
C PHE A 25 -8.70 1.23 -11.48
N ASP A 26 -8.63 2.39 -12.14
CA ASP A 26 -9.57 3.49 -11.96
C ASP A 26 -11.00 3.04 -12.26
N GLN A 27 -11.19 2.34 -13.37
CA GLN A 27 -12.49 1.79 -13.75
C GLN A 27 -13.01 0.77 -12.73
N ALA A 28 -12.16 -0.13 -12.24
CA ALA A 28 -12.55 -1.12 -11.24
C ALA A 28 -12.87 -0.47 -9.88
N PHE A 29 -12.10 0.55 -9.50
CA PHE A 29 -12.26 1.27 -8.23
C PHE A 29 -13.52 2.13 -8.21
N GLU A 30 -13.83 2.84 -9.29
CA GLU A 30 -15.08 3.60 -9.42
C GLU A 30 -16.29 2.66 -9.32
N ASN A 31 -16.27 1.54 -10.05
CA ASN A 31 -17.34 0.54 -9.98
C ASN A 31 -17.51 -0.01 -8.56
N PHE A 32 -16.42 -0.33 -7.87
CA PHE A 32 -16.47 -0.83 -6.50
C PHE A 32 -17.04 0.21 -5.52
N THR A 33 -16.62 1.47 -5.63
CA THR A 33 -17.05 2.56 -4.75
C THR A 33 -18.55 2.85 -4.92
N ILE A 34 -19.03 2.87 -6.16
CA ILE A 34 -20.44 3.12 -6.49
C ILE A 34 -21.35 1.98 -6.00
N HIS A 35 -20.90 0.72 -6.09
CA HIS A 35 -21.67 -0.44 -5.64
C HIS A 35 -21.58 -0.69 -4.13
N GLY A 36 -20.45 -0.39 -3.49
CA GLY A 36 -20.22 -0.59 -2.05
C GLY A 36 -21.12 0.28 -1.16
N ASP A 37 -21.39 1.52 -1.56
CA ASP A 37 -22.29 2.44 -0.84
C ASP A 37 -23.75 1.96 -0.79
N GLN A 38 -24.16 1.09 -1.73
CA GLN A 38 -25.51 0.52 -1.76
C GLN A 38 -25.69 -0.63 -0.76
N GLU A 39 -24.64 -1.40 -0.45
CA GLU A 39 -24.70 -2.54 0.47
C GLU A 39 -24.55 -2.17 1.96
N GLU A 40 -23.90 -1.05 2.29
CA GLU A 40 -23.62 -0.68 3.70
C GLU A 40 -24.84 -0.09 4.45
N ARG A 41 -25.95 0.13 3.73
CA ARG A 41 -27.23 0.49 4.34
C ARG A 41 -27.84 -0.73 5.03
N ARG A 42 -27.53 -0.88 6.34
CA ARG A 42 -28.34 -1.48 7.44
C ARG A 42 -27.73 -2.72 8.13
N LYS A 43 -26.66 -2.56 8.92
CA LYS A 43 -26.49 -3.35 10.16
C LYS A 43 -25.88 -2.47 11.25
N LYS A 44 -26.56 -2.31 12.39
CA LYS A 44 -25.98 -1.65 13.59
C LYS A 44 -24.82 -2.53 14.11
N ARG A 45 -23.59 -2.17 13.76
CA ARG A 45 -22.37 -2.84 14.24
C ARG A 45 -22.22 -2.59 15.74
N LYS A 46 -21.92 -3.63 16.51
CA LYS A 46 -21.55 -3.49 17.94
C LYS A 46 -20.26 -2.66 18.03
N LYS A 47 -20.19 -1.74 18.98
CA LYS A 47 -18.97 -0.95 19.24
C LYS A 47 -17.85 -1.92 19.68
N ARG A 48 -16.79 -2.01 18.89
CA ARG A 48 -15.57 -2.74 19.26
C ARG A 48 -14.83 -1.94 20.35
N ALA A 49 -14.18 -2.64 21.28
CA ALA A 49 -13.28 -1.99 22.23
C ALA A 49 -12.07 -1.42 21.47
N TYR A 50 -11.72 -0.16 21.74
CA TYR A 50 -10.51 0.45 21.20
C TYR A 50 -9.30 -0.05 22.01
N ILE A 51 -8.29 -0.57 21.32
CA ILE A 51 -7.01 -0.97 21.91
C ILE A 51 -5.95 -0.07 21.29
N GLU A 52 -5.18 0.64 22.12
CA GLU A 52 -4.07 1.46 21.66
C GLU A 52 -2.90 0.56 21.28
N ARG A 53 -2.59 0.47 19.98
CA ARG A 53 -1.53 -0.42 19.45
C ARG A 53 -0.30 0.31 18.92
N ASN A 54 -0.14 1.61 19.20
CA ASN A 54 0.98 2.45 18.76
C ASN A 54 1.20 2.39 17.24
N ARG A 55 0.20 2.82 16.46
CA ARG A 55 0.23 2.82 14.99
C ARG A 55 1.44 3.57 14.41
N GLU A 56 1.87 4.64 15.08
CA GLU A 56 3.08 5.42 14.75
C GLU A 56 4.36 4.58 14.87
N GLU A 57 4.47 3.75 15.92
CA GLU A 57 5.60 2.83 16.08
C GLU A 57 5.63 1.78 14.96
N GLY A 58 4.45 1.34 14.51
CA GLY A 58 4.30 0.46 13.33
C GLY A 58 4.86 1.11 12.06
N HIS A 59 4.58 2.40 11.85
CA HIS A 59 5.12 3.15 10.71
C HIS A 59 6.64 3.26 10.77
N ILE A 60 7.19 3.67 11.91
CA ILE A 60 8.64 3.82 12.12
C ILE A 60 9.36 2.48 11.91
N ARG A 61 8.80 1.39 12.46
CA ARG A 61 9.37 0.04 12.28
C ARG A 61 9.38 -0.38 10.82
N LEU A 62 8.26 -0.18 10.11
CA LEU A 62 8.15 -0.48 8.68
C LEU A 62 9.19 0.30 7.86
N TRP A 63 9.36 1.59 8.16
CA TRP A 63 10.34 2.45 7.52
C TRP A 63 11.76 1.93 7.72
N ASN A 64 12.14 1.66 8.97
CA ASN A 64 13.48 1.15 9.30
C ASN A 64 13.76 -0.25 8.73
N ASP A 65 12.74 -1.09 8.59
CA ASP A 65 12.90 -2.44 8.06
C ASP A 65 13.25 -2.45 6.57
N TYR A 66 12.69 -1.53 5.78
CA TYR A 66 12.76 -1.62 4.31
C TYR A 66 13.14 -0.34 3.56
N PHE A 67 12.83 0.85 4.09
CA PHE A 67 12.85 2.11 3.32
C PHE A 67 13.87 3.13 3.81
N SER A 68 14.43 2.97 5.02
CA SER A 68 15.51 3.83 5.50
C SER A 68 16.78 3.71 4.63
N GLU A 69 17.69 4.68 4.78
CA GLU A 69 19.00 4.66 4.09
C GLU A 69 19.82 3.41 4.44
N THR A 70 19.68 2.92 5.67
CA THR A 70 20.30 1.70 6.18
C THR A 70 19.21 0.73 6.66
N PRO A 71 18.51 0.03 5.75
CA PRO A 71 17.37 -0.79 6.12
C PRO A 71 17.81 -2.08 6.80
N THR A 72 17.03 -2.56 7.77
CA THR A 72 17.25 -3.86 8.44
C THR A 72 17.32 -5.00 7.43
N TYR A 73 16.47 -4.95 6.39
CA TYR A 73 16.38 -5.99 5.37
C TYR A 73 16.85 -5.49 3.99
N PRO A 74 17.85 -6.17 3.39
CA PRO A 74 18.26 -5.92 2.00
C PRO A 74 17.16 -6.20 0.97
N ASP A 75 17.28 -5.62 -0.22
CA ASP A 75 16.27 -5.63 -1.30
C ASP A 75 15.77 -7.03 -1.71
N LYS A 76 16.60 -8.06 -1.59
CA LYS A 76 16.19 -9.45 -1.86
C LYS A 76 15.02 -9.90 -0.98
N PHE A 77 15.00 -9.45 0.28
CA PHE A 77 13.91 -9.77 1.21
C PHE A 77 12.68 -8.92 0.91
N PHE A 78 12.87 -7.68 0.48
CA PHE A 78 11.78 -6.84 0.00
C PHE A 78 11.04 -7.49 -1.17
N ARG A 79 11.77 -7.87 -2.23
CA ARG A 79 11.19 -8.59 -3.38
C ARG A 79 10.47 -9.86 -2.97
N ARG A 80 11.04 -10.64 -2.04
CA ARG A 80 10.37 -11.83 -1.52
C ARG A 80 9.09 -11.50 -0.77
N ARG A 81 9.06 -10.39 -0.02
CA ARG A 81 7.94 -9.99 0.84
C ARG A 81 6.79 -9.33 0.07
N PHE A 82 7.10 -8.48 -0.90
CA PHE A 82 6.13 -7.67 -1.64
C PHE A 82 5.90 -8.15 -3.07
N ARG A 83 6.67 -9.15 -3.53
CA ARG A 83 6.61 -9.71 -4.88
C ARG A 83 6.97 -8.71 -5.99
N MET A 84 7.52 -7.54 -5.63
CA MET A 84 7.93 -6.46 -6.53
C MET A 84 9.19 -5.76 -6.02
N ASN A 85 9.78 -4.89 -6.84
CA ASN A 85 10.94 -4.08 -6.44
C ASN A 85 10.49 -2.87 -5.57
N LYS A 86 11.43 -2.24 -4.84
CA LYS A 86 11.15 -1.09 -3.97
C LYS A 86 10.67 0.15 -4.75
N PRO A 87 11.29 0.55 -5.88
CA PRO A 87 10.85 1.70 -6.65
C PRO A 87 9.38 1.62 -7.10
N LEU A 88 8.96 0.48 -7.67
CA LEU A 88 7.58 0.24 -8.09
C LEU A 88 6.61 0.33 -6.90
N PHE A 89 6.98 -0.25 -5.76
CA PHE A 89 6.17 -0.13 -4.55
C PHE A 89 5.99 1.33 -4.13
N MET A 90 7.05 2.13 -4.18
CA MET A 90 6.98 3.56 -3.84
C MET A 90 6.16 4.35 -4.85
N HIS A 91 6.23 3.99 -6.14
CA HIS A 91 5.40 4.60 -7.17
C HIS A 91 3.91 4.35 -6.93
N ILE A 92 3.54 3.10 -6.60
CA ILE A 92 2.16 2.74 -6.22
C ILE A 92 1.70 3.53 -4.99
N VAL A 93 2.55 3.64 -3.96
CA VAL A 93 2.24 4.42 -2.74
C VAL A 93 1.98 5.88 -3.10
N ASP A 94 2.81 6.48 -3.93
CA ASP A 94 2.68 7.88 -4.35
C ASP A 94 1.39 8.13 -5.15
N ARG A 95 1.16 7.34 -6.21
CA ARG A 95 -0.07 7.43 -7.04
C ARG A 95 -1.33 7.27 -6.19
N LEU A 96 -1.41 6.22 -5.37
CA LEU A 96 -2.57 6.01 -4.50
C LEU A 96 -2.74 7.13 -3.46
N SER A 97 -1.65 7.67 -2.93
CA SER A 97 -1.71 8.81 -2.00
C SER A 97 -2.28 10.06 -2.65
N ASN A 98 -2.01 10.28 -3.93
CA ASN A 98 -2.42 11.49 -4.64
C ASN A 98 -3.82 11.36 -5.26
N GLU A 99 -4.19 10.18 -5.74
CA GLU A 99 -5.40 9.97 -6.54
C GLU A 99 -6.56 9.41 -5.74
N VAL A 100 -6.29 8.60 -4.70
CA VAL A 100 -7.34 7.92 -3.94
C VAL A 100 -7.56 8.57 -2.59
N GLN A 101 -8.74 9.19 -2.39
CA GLN A 101 -9.10 9.95 -1.18
C GLN A 101 -8.93 9.17 0.15
N TYR A 102 -8.94 7.84 0.13
CA TYR A 102 -8.73 6.99 1.30
C TYR A 102 -7.27 6.95 1.80
N PHE A 103 -6.29 7.05 0.90
CA PHE A 103 -4.88 6.84 1.23
C PHE A 103 -4.20 7.98 1.96
N PRO A 104 -4.43 9.28 1.63
CA PRO A 104 -3.88 10.40 2.36
C PRO A 104 -4.03 10.25 3.87
N GLU A 105 -2.98 10.63 4.58
CA GLU A 105 -3.02 10.68 6.03
C GLU A 105 -3.96 11.82 6.48
N LYS A 106 -4.98 11.47 7.26
CA LYS A 106 -6.00 12.40 7.75
C LYS A 106 -6.03 12.39 9.26
N LYS A 107 -6.37 13.52 9.86
CA LYS A 107 -6.71 13.56 11.27
C LYS A 107 -8.15 13.08 11.45
N ASP A 108 -8.36 12.12 12.32
CA ASP A 108 -9.69 11.66 12.69
C ASP A 108 -10.44 12.74 13.50
N GLY A 109 -11.73 12.53 13.77
CA GLY A 109 -12.54 13.47 14.56
C GLY A 109 -12.07 13.65 16.01
N LEU A 110 -11.09 12.88 16.46
CA LEU A 110 -10.44 12.96 17.78
C LEU A 110 -9.05 13.62 17.68
N GLY A 111 -8.65 14.08 16.48
CA GLY A 111 -7.37 14.74 16.21
C GLY A 111 -6.19 13.78 16.01
N ARG A 112 -6.41 12.46 16.00
CA ARG A 112 -5.37 11.45 15.82
C ARG A 112 -5.07 11.25 14.35
N ILE A 113 -3.80 10.99 14.07
CA ILE A 113 -3.31 10.77 12.72
C ILE A 113 -3.73 9.36 12.26
N SER A 114 -4.35 9.26 11.08
CA SER A 114 -4.71 7.97 10.48
C SER A 114 -3.47 7.18 10.08
N LEU A 115 -3.63 5.91 9.69
CA LEU A 115 -2.53 5.14 9.13
C LEU A 115 -1.90 5.84 7.91
N SER A 116 -0.57 5.79 7.85
CA SER A 116 0.18 6.32 6.71
C SER A 116 -0.20 5.58 5.41
N PRO A 117 -0.12 6.23 4.24
CA PRO A 117 -0.32 5.56 2.95
C PRO A 117 0.61 4.35 2.79
N LEU A 118 1.85 4.46 3.27
CA LEU A 118 2.83 3.39 3.29
C LEU A 118 2.30 2.15 4.03
N GLN A 119 1.75 2.32 5.24
CA GLN A 119 1.17 1.22 6.01
C GLN A 119 -0.05 0.61 5.31
N LYS A 120 -0.96 1.44 4.78
CA LYS A 120 -2.15 0.99 4.04
C LYS A 120 -1.76 0.15 2.81
N CYS A 121 -0.82 0.64 1.99
CA CYS A 121 -0.32 -0.08 0.82
C CYS A 121 0.39 -1.37 1.21
N THR A 122 1.24 -1.32 2.24
CA THR A 122 1.95 -2.51 2.75
C THR A 122 0.96 -3.59 3.17
N ALA A 123 -0.13 -3.20 3.82
CA ALA A 123 -1.16 -4.13 4.24
C ALA A 123 -1.87 -4.76 3.05
N ALA A 124 -2.39 -3.93 2.14
CA ALA A 124 -3.12 -4.36 0.96
C ALA A 124 -2.28 -5.26 0.05
N ILE A 125 -1.06 -4.83 -0.29
CA ILE A 125 -0.15 -5.58 -1.17
C ILE A 125 0.23 -6.92 -0.54
N ARG A 126 0.44 -7.00 0.78
CA ARG A 126 0.72 -8.29 1.44
C ARG A 126 -0.47 -9.24 1.38
N VAL A 127 -1.70 -8.74 1.54
CA VAL A 127 -2.90 -9.57 1.36
C VAL A 127 -2.99 -10.08 -0.08
N LEU A 128 -2.74 -9.23 -1.08
CA LEU A 128 -2.75 -9.62 -2.49
C LEU A 128 -1.64 -10.62 -2.86
N ALA A 129 -0.44 -10.41 -2.34
CA ALA A 129 0.73 -11.24 -2.65
C ALA A 129 0.63 -12.68 -2.13
N TYR A 130 -0.08 -12.90 -1.02
CA TYR A 130 -0.12 -14.19 -0.33
C TYR A 130 -1.53 -14.79 -0.20
N GLY A 131 -2.58 -14.01 -0.44
CA GLY A 131 -3.96 -14.42 -0.14
C GLY A 131 -4.20 -14.65 1.35
N SER A 132 -3.38 -14.05 2.23
CA SER A 132 -3.43 -14.27 3.68
C SER A 132 -4.58 -13.52 4.35
N ALA A 133 -5.13 -14.07 5.42
CA ALA A 133 -6.12 -13.38 6.26
C ALA A 133 -5.56 -12.04 6.78
N ALA A 134 -6.39 -10.99 6.72
CA ALA A 134 -6.00 -9.62 7.09
C ALA A 134 -5.40 -9.52 8.50
N ASP A 135 -5.87 -10.35 9.44
CA ASP A 135 -5.41 -10.39 10.83
C ASP A 135 -3.90 -10.70 10.97
N THR A 136 -3.33 -11.48 10.06
CA THR A 136 -1.88 -11.82 10.07
C THR A 136 -0.99 -10.67 9.62
N VAL A 137 -1.57 -9.74 8.85
CA VAL A 137 -0.90 -8.55 8.35
C VAL A 137 -0.99 -7.41 9.37
N ASP A 138 -2.10 -7.36 10.12
CA ASP A 138 -2.33 -6.43 11.23
C ASP A 138 -1.26 -6.54 12.33
N GLU A 139 -0.85 -7.75 12.74
CA GLU A 139 0.13 -7.91 13.82
C GLU A 139 1.52 -7.31 13.48
N TYR A 140 1.93 -7.37 12.21
CA TYR A 140 3.21 -6.82 11.77
C TYR A 140 3.16 -5.29 11.57
N LEU A 141 2.01 -4.76 11.15
CA LEU A 141 1.86 -3.34 10.78
C LEU A 141 1.13 -2.49 11.83
N ARG A 142 0.53 -3.13 12.84
CA ARG A 142 -0.25 -2.56 13.94
C ARG A 142 -1.32 -1.60 13.43
N LEU A 143 -2.24 -2.10 12.60
CA LEU A 143 -3.20 -1.29 11.84
C LEU A 143 -4.49 -1.00 12.64
N ASP A 144 -4.90 -1.91 13.53
CA ASP A 144 -6.16 -1.83 14.30
C ASP A 144 -6.11 -0.95 15.57
#